data_AF-A0A497H0F6-F1
#
_entry.id   AF-A0A497H0F6-F1
#
_cell.length_a   1.000
_cell.length_b   1.000
_cell.length_c   1.000
_cell.angle_alpha   90.00
_cell.angle_beta   90.00
_cell.angle_gamma   90.00
#
_symmetry.space_group_name_H-M   'P 1'
#
loop_
_entity.id
_entity.type
_entity.pdbx_description
1 polymer ?
#
loop_
_entity_poly.entity_id
_entity_poly.type
_entity_poly.pdbx_seq_one_letter_code
_entity_poly.pdbx_strand_id
1 'polypeptide(L)'
;MVGKRLQASGIAALLVMVSILSGCLGTGNGGWFTGDRDGDGIPDKDDAFPRDPSEWEDSDGDGWGDNSDPYPQDYDNDGFTDATDIKKNGDAAIKISLTRFGVMDKVDYVLPRADVFFDIYINNRLETRIDDDGHPWRATIAQLYTINSIFVYNIDDDQQYTNITIVMWDADWPLRNDMIDIDGHDGTKELHIVFDALTGTWTGDDTDGHADGRDDGVRSAGDDDGVLWYDIELIDVTYYKTYSWTFGFKSFSLSVNIPRESYAYYRHLKVDRSPESSSEIALFVTPDDEVVMEVADTLHSLAQEHGYDYDKTADFVLRFVQSLEYTYDNYTTPANEYWRFSVETLVDETGDCEDTSILYASLMEALGYDAVLVLLPGHAAVGIAGTDHAGYYYTYNGVNYYYCETTGSGWNMGEIPDEYKEESATIVQVG
;
A
#
# COMPACT_ATOMS: atom_id res chain seq x y z
N MET A 1 -42.23 -13.81 2.37
CA MET A 1 -42.28 -14.34 3.75
C MET A 1 -41.54 -15.67 3.73
N VAL A 2 -40.55 -15.83 4.63
CA VAL A 2 -39.63 -17.00 4.77
C VAL A 2 -38.59 -17.09 3.64
N GLY A 3 -37.28 -16.86 3.81
CA GLY A 3 -36.43 -16.93 5.00
C GLY A 3 -35.68 -18.26 5.04
N LYS A 4 -34.51 -18.36 4.40
CA LYS A 4 -33.53 -19.42 4.67
C LYS A 4 -32.12 -18.83 4.67
N ARG A 5 -31.67 -18.50 5.88
CA ARG A 5 -30.26 -18.40 6.26
C ARG A 5 -29.66 -19.80 6.21
N LEU A 6 -28.52 -19.97 5.55
CA LEU A 6 -27.63 -21.10 5.73
C LEU A 6 -26.45 -20.61 6.57
N GLN A 7 -26.31 -21.19 7.76
CA GLN A 7 -25.11 -21.08 8.60
C GLN A 7 -24.00 -21.92 7.96
N ALA A 8 -22.83 -21.32 7.72
CA ALA A 8 -21.60 -22.07 7.51
C ALA A 8 -20.88 -22.21 8.86
N SER A 9 -20.74 -23.46 9.27
CA SER A 9 -20.03 -23.95 10.44
C SER A 9 -18.52 -23.89 10.18
N GLY A 10 -17.75 -23.69 11.26
CA GLY A 10 -16.30 -23.49 11.25
C GLY A 10 -15.49 -24.58 10.54
N ILE A 11 -14.40 -24.13 9.92
CA ILE A 11 -13.36 -24.96 9.32
C ILE A 11 -12.29 -25.18 10.39
N ALA A 12 -12.17 -26.43 10.83
CA ALA A 12 -11.02 -26.90 11.58
C ALA A 12 -9.92 -27.24 10.57
N ALA A 13 -8.80 -26.50 10.61
CA ALA A 13 -7.60 -26.83 9.85
C ALA A 13 -6.98 -28.12 10.40
N LEU A 14 -6.95 -29.17 9.57
CA LEU A 14 -6.28 -30.42 9.86
C LEU A 14 -4.82 -30.31 9.38
N LEU A 15 -3.92 -29.98 10.29
CA LEU A 15 -2.48 -30.00 10.06
C LEU A 15 -2.01 -31.46 9.93
N VAL A 16 -1.58 -31.89 8.74
CA VAL A 16 -0.89 -33.17 8.56
C VAL A 16 0.59 -32.86 8.35
N MET A 17 1.37 -32.90 9.43
CA MET A 17 2.83 -33.02 9.33
C MET A 17 3.17 -34.44 8.86
N VAL A 18 3.75 -34.56 7.66
CA VAL A 18 4.48 -35.77 7.27
C VAL A 18 5.97 -35.47 7.37
N SER A 19 6.58 -35.94 8.45
CA SER A 19 8.03 -36.03 8.57
C SER A 19 8.50 -37.33 7.90
N ILE A 20 9.40 -37.24 6.92
CA ILE A 20 10.13 -38.42 6.41
C ILE A 20 11.62 -38.16 6.51
N LEU A 21 12.24 -38.81 7.50
CA LEU A 21 13.66 -39.14 7.51
C LEU A 21 13.89 -40.36 6.60
N SER A 22 14.84 -40.27 5.66
CA SER A 22 15.76 -41.33 5.17
C SER A 22 16.30 -40.86 3.81
N GLY A 23 17.60 -40.83 3.50
CA GLY A 23 18.62 -41.82 3.79
C GLY A 23 19.04 -42.51 2.48
N CYS A 24 20.06 -41.96 1.82
CA CYS A 24 21.10 -42.55 0.95
C CYS A 24 20.81 -43.72 -0.04
N LEU A 25 21.32 -43.54 -1.27
CA LEU A 25 21.78 -44.51 -2.31
C LEU A 25 20.76 -45.18 -3.26
N GLY A 26 20.96 -44.98 -4.58
CA GLY A 26 20.75 -46.05 -5.58
C GLY A 26 20.16 -45.68 -6.95
N THR A 27 21.03 -45.37 -7.91
CA THR A 27 21.00 -45.65 -9.37
C THR A 27 19.66 -45.74 -10.15
N GLY A 28 19.51 -44.85 -11.14
CA GLY A 28 19.29 -45.23 -12.54
C GLY A 28 17.86 -45.35 -13.08
N ASN A 29 17.61 -44.55 -14.13
CA ASN A 29 16.74 -44.78 -15.30
C ASN A 29 15.36 -44.10 -15.34
N GLY A 30 15.35 -42.87 -15.87
CA GLY A 30 14.42 -42.32 -16.87
C GLY A 30 12.91 -42.51 -16.70
N GLY A 31 12.21 -41.42 -16.34
CA GLY A 31 10.79 -41.25 -16.64
C GLY A 31 10.06 -40.16 -15.84
N TRP A 32 10.05 -38.94 -16.39
CA TRP A 32 9.00 -37.90 -16.32
C TRP A 32 8.79 -37.09 -15.01
N PHE A 33 9.18 -35.80 -15.10
CA PHE A 33 8.99 -34.64 -14.20
C PHE A 33 9.73 -34.75 -12.87
N THR A 34 10.76 -33.93 -12.62
CA THR A 34 10.61 -32.49 -12.33
C THR A 34 11.71 -31.66 -12.98
N GLY A 35 11.36 -30.47 -13.47
CA GLY A 35 12.33 -29.47 -13.89
C GLY A 35 13.25 -29.11 -12.74
N ASP A 36 14.51 -28.93 -13.08
CA ASP A 36 15.62 -28.40 -12.26
C ASP A 36 16.56 -27.83 -13.33
N ARG A 37 16.20 -26.63 -13.81
CA ARG A 37 16.64 -26.02 -15.06
C ARG A 37 18.11 -25.61 -14.97
N ASP A 38 18.57 -25.19 -13.81
CA ASP A 38 19.95 -24.79 -13.56
C ASP A 38 20.79 -25.86 -12.83
N GLY A 39 20.17 -26.91 -12.30
CA GLY A 39 20.83 -28.09 -11.78
C GLY A 39 21.39 -27.91 -10.36
N ASP A 40 20.83 -26.99 -9.58
CA ASP A 40 21.24 -26.71 -8.21
C ASP A 40 20.68 -27.74 -7.19
N GLY A 41 19.69 -28.53 -7.61
CA GLY A 41 19.05 -29.60 -6.86
C GLY A 41 17.70 -29.24 -6.24
N ILE A 42 17.21 -28.01 -6.44
CA ILE A 42 15.86 -27.56 -6.10
C ILE A 42 14.99 -27.66 -7.37
N PRO A 43 13.81 -28.30 -7.31
CA PRO A 43 12.95 -28.37 -8.50
C PRO A 43 12.42 -26.99 -8.91
N ASP A 44 12.35 -26.67 -10.21
CA ASP A 44 11.89 -25.36 -10.75
C ASP A 44 10.59 -24.82 -10.10
N LYS A 45 9.70 -25.70 -9.68
CA LYS A 45 8.40 -25.34 -9.07
C LYS A 45 8.50 -24.88 -7.61
N ASP A 46 9.60 -25.21 -6.95
CA ASP A 46 9.91 -24.91 -5.55
C ASP A 46 11.11 -23.94 -5.48
N ASP A 47 11.62 -23.50 -6.63
CA ASP A 47 12.80 -22.66 -6.81
C ASP A 47 12.36 -21.23 -7.19
N ALA A 48 12.79 -20.24 -6.39
CA ALA A 48 12.50 -18.84 -6.67
C ALA A 48 13.31 -18.29 -7.87
N PHE A 49 14.45 -18.91 -8.19
CA PHE A 49 15.33 -18.54 -9.29
C PHE A 49 15.67 -19.74 -10.19
N PRO A 50 14.72 -20.31 -10.95
CA PRO A 50 14.91 -21.56 -11.73
C PRO A 50 15.97 -21.50 -12.85
N ARG A 51 16.76 -20.44 -12.96
CA ARG A 51 17.81 -20.26 -13.97
C ARG A 51 19.14 -19.79 -13.36
N ASP A 52 19.22 -19.61 -12.04
CA ASP A 52 20.43 -19.22 -11.34
C ASP A 52 20.84 -20.30 -10.32
N PRO A 53 21.83 -21.16 -10.63
CA PRO A 53 22.20 -22.26 -9.75
C PRO A 53 22.92 -21.82 -8.46
N SER A 54 23.05 -20.51 -8.22
CA SER A 54 23.56 -19.94 -6.97
C SER A 54 22.48 -19.36 -6.07
N GLU A 55 21.21 -19.35 -6.48
CA GLU A 55 20.07 -18.83 -5.71
C GLU A 55 18.88 -19.77 -5.86
N TRP A 56 18.18 -20.08 -4.76
CA TRP A 56 16.99 -20.95 -4.79
C TRP A 56 15.86 -20.50 -3.88
N GLU A 57 16.16 -19.58 -2.97
CA GLU A 57 15.26 -19.07 -1.93
C GLU A 57 15.22 -17.54 -2.03
N ASP A 58 14.02 -17.00 -1.91
CA ASP A 58 13.70 -15.57 -1.84
C ASP A 58 12.75 -15.43 -0.65
N SER A 59 13.36 -15.21 0.52
CA SER A 59 12.69 -15.31 1.81
C SER A 59 11.75 -14.14 2.08
N ASP A 60 12.04 -12.96 1.53
CA ASP A 60 11.24 -11.72 1.65
C ASP A 60 10.56 -11.27 0.34
N GLY A 61 10.62 -12.11 -0.71
CA GLY A 61 9.94 -11.80 -1.97
C GLY A 61 10.59 -10.66 -2.73
N ASP A 62 11.78 -10.28 -2.27
CA ASP A 62 12.85 -9.46 -2.78
C ASP A 62 13.08 -9.39 -4.31
N GLY A 63 12.96 -10.55 -4.94
CA GLY A 63 13.61 -10.80 -6.22
C GLY A 63 15.14 -10.84 -6.13
N TRP A 64 15.75 -10.63 -4.95
CA TRP A 64 17.14 -11.02 -4.68
C TRP A 64 17.15 -12.38 -3.97
N GLY A 65 18.04 -13.27 -4.41
CA GLY A 65 18.19 -14.56 -3.75
C GLY A 65 18.89 -14.42 -2.40
N ASP A 66 18.46 -15.21 -1.42
CA ASP A 66 18.93 -15.18 -0.04
C ASP A 66 20.46 -15.26 0.09
N ASN A 67 21.19 -15.85 -0.87
CA ASN A 67 22.65 -15.95 -0.78
C ASN A 67 23.37 -14.63 -1.13
N SER A 68 22.73 -13.78 -1.94
CA SER A 68 23.27 -12.49 -2.41
C SER A 68 22.63 -11.29 -1.72
N ASP A 69 21.46 -11.47 -1.11
CA ASP A 69 20.72 -10.42 -0.45
C ASP A 69 21.38 -9.99 0.89
N PRO A 70 21.69 -8.70 1.10
CA PRO A 70 22.11 -8.18 2.40
C PRO A 70 21.05 -8.23 3.51
N TYR A 71 19.75 -8.28 3.17
CA TYR A 71 18.63 -8.24 4.10
C TYR A 71 17.54 -9.30 3.82
N PRO A 72 17.88 -10.60 3.74
CA PRO A 72 17.00 -11.69 3.25
C PRO A 72 15.76 -12.01 4.11
N GLN A 73 15.42 -11.16 5.04
CA GLN A 73 14.27 -11.30 5.93
C GLN A 73 13.63 -9.92 6.13
N ASP A 74 13.61 -9.06 5.11
CA ASP A 74 13.02 -7.71 5.15
C ASP A 74 11.76 -7.68 4.27
N TYR A 75 10.65 -8.16 4.85
CA TYR A 75 9.43 -8.56 4.14
C TYR A 75 8.66 -7.40 3.50
N ASP A 76 8.80 -6.18 3.99
CA ASP A 76 8.20 -4.99 3.38
C ASP A 76 9.25 -4.01 2.82
N ASN A 77 10.53 -4.41 2.85
CA ASN A 77 11.70 -3.72 2.30
C ASN A 77 11.83 -2.28 2.81
N ASP A 78 11.60 -2.09 4.10
CA ASP A 78 11.72 -0.79 4.76
C ASP A 78 13.06 -0.59 5.47
N GLY A 79 13.91 -1.62 5.45
CA GLY A 79 15.26 -1.63 6.00
C GLY A 79 15.37 -2.35 7.34
N PHE A 80 14.28 -2.97 7.84
CA PHE A 80 14.27 -3.73 9.10
C PHE A 80 13.91 -5.19 8.89
N THR A 81 14.64 -6.09 9.55
CA THR A 81 14.33 -7.51 9.46
C THR A 81 13.06 -7.87 10.23
N ASP A 82 12.36 -8.90 9.75
CA ASP A 82 11.15 -9.51 10.29
C ASP A 82 11.26 -10.01 11.74
N ALA A 83 12.49 -10.19 12.24
CA ALA A 83 12.77 -10.57 13.62
C ALA A 83 12.72 -9.38 14.58
N THR A 84 12.93 -8.18 14.05
CA THR A 84 12.87 -6.91 14.76
C THR A 84 11.56 -6.18 14.50
N ASP A 85 10.93 -6.40 13.35
CA ASP A 85 9.70 -5.74 12.94
C ASP A 85 8.44 -6.28 13.68
N ILE A 86 7.67 -5.37 14.27
CA ILE A 86 6.40 -5.61 14.96
C ILE A 86 5.27 -5.90 13.98
N LYS A 87 5.41 -5.45 12.74
CA LYS A 87 4.36 -5.42 11.72
C LYS A 87 4.69 -6.13 10.42
N LYS A 88 5.79 -6.87 10.30
CA LYS A 88 6.18 -7.92 9.33
C LYS A 88 5.91 -7.66 7.84
N ASN A 89 4.68 -7.37 7.45
CA ASN A 89 4.26 -7.16 6.07
C ASN A 89 3.77 -5.72 5.82
N GLY A 90 4.26 -4.75 6.61
CA GLY A 90 3.90 -3.36 6.45
C GLY A 90 4.41 -2.50 7.61
N ASP A 91 4.07 -1.22 7.56
CA ASP A 91 4.59 -0.20 8.48
C ASP A 91 3.43 0.40 9.27
N ALA A 92 3.67 0.66 10.55
CA ALA A 92 2.68 1.11 11.49
C ALA A 92 2.84 2.60 11.79
N ALA A 93 1.73 3.33 11.76
CA ALA A 93 1.71 4.69 12.28
C ALA A 93 0.64 4.87 13.36
N ILE A 94 0.91 5.79 14.27
CA ILE A 94 -0.06 6.27 15.25
C ILE A 94 -0.73 7.49 14.66
N LYS A 95 -2.05 7.45 14.55
CA LYS A 95 -2.86 8.63 14.25
C LYS A 95 -3.45 9.18 15.54
N ILE A 96 -3.05 10.40 15.88
CA ILE A 96 -3.52 11.16 17.03
C ILE A 96 -4.47 12.24 16.53
N SER A 97 -5.74 12.15 16.94
CA SER A 97 -6.79 13.09 16.56
C SER A 97 -7.20 13.94 17.75
N LEU A 98 -7.00 15.26 17.69
CA LEU A 98 -7.53 16.20 18.69
C LEU A 98 -8.85 16.78 18.18
N THR A 99 -9.94 16.46 18.87
CA THR A 99 -11.29 16.79 18.38
C THR A 99 -11.81 18.07 19.01
N ARG A 100 -11.68 18.22 20.33
CA ARG A 100 -12.26 19.33 21.10
C ARG A 100 -11.42 19.66 22.31
N PHE A 101 -11.50 20.90 22.77
CA PHE A 101 -10.86 21.32 24.02
C PHE A 101 -11.67 22.40 24.73
N GLY A 102 -11.30 22.70 25.97
CA GLY A 102 -11.75 23.87 26.71
C GLY A 102 -10.81 24.24 27.84
N VAL A 103 -10.83 25.51 28.22
CA VAL A 103 -10.15 26.02 29.42
C VAL A 103 -11.22 26.28 30.47
N MET A 104 -11.12 25.63 31.61
CA MET A 104 -12.16 25.61 32.66
C MET A 104 -11.91 26.65 33.72
N ASP A 105 -10.64 26.83 34.11
CA ASP A 105 -10.24 27.78 35.13
C ASP A 105 -9.37 28.91 34.58
N LYS A 106 -9.15 29.94 35.41
CA LYS A 106 -8.57 31.20 34.96
C LYS A 106 -7.04 31.09 34.90
N VAL A 107 -6.54 30.91 33.68
CA VAL A 107 -5.10 30.93 33.34
C VAL A 107 -4.44 32.31 33.48
N ASP A 108 -5.17 33.39 33.19
CA ASP A 108 -4.56 34.67 32.88
C ASP A 108 -5.12 35.81 33.77
N TYR A 109 -4.27 36.56 34.50
CA TYR A 109 -4.71 37.44 35.60
C TYR A 109 -5.69 38.55 35.18
N VAL A 110 -5.58 39.03 33.94
CA VAL A 110 -6.27 40.25 33.47
C VAL A 110 -7.29 39.94 32.38
N LEU A 111 -7.03 38.94 31.54
CA LEU A 111 -7.89 38.62 30.41
C LEU A 111 -8.84 37.46 30.76
N PRO A 112 -10.12 37.52 30.34
CA PRO A 112 -11.05 36.42 30.55
C PRO A 112 -10.94 35.37 29.43
N ARG A 113 -9.72 35.12 28.93
CA ARG A 113 -9.44 34.20 27.81
C ARG A 113 -8.01 33.67 27.91
N ALA A 114 -7.78 32.53 27.27
CA ALA A 114 -6.50 31.90 27.01
C ALA A 114 -6.16 31.98 25.51
N ASP A 115 -4.88 31.97 25.17
CA ASP A 115 -4.34 31.84 23.83
C ASP A 115 -3.75 30.42 23.69
N VAL A 116 -4.57 29.44 23.32
CA VAL A 116 -4.30 28.00 23.45
C VAL A 116 -3.56 27.40 22.25
N PHE A 117 -2.57 26.55 22.50
CA PHE A 117 -2.02 25.61 21.53
C PHE A 117 -1.63 24.28 22.22
N PHE A 118 -1.34 23.25 21.43
CA PHE A 118 -0.91 21.95 21.95
C PHE A 118 0.46 21.57 21.40
N ASP A 119 1.31 21.01 22.25
CA ASP A 119 2.54 20.35 21.83
C ASP A 119 2.37 18.84 22.03
N ILE A 120 2.68 18.06 21.00
CA ILE A 120 2.70 16.59 21.07
C ILE A 120 4.14 16.13 21.04
N TYR A 121 4.52 15.39 22.08
CA TYR A 121 5.82 14.75 22.21
C TYR A 121 5.67 13.25 21.99
N ILE A 122 6.57 12.67 21.22
CA ILE A 122 6.72 11.23 21.09
C ILE A 122 8.08 10.83 21.65
N ASN A 123 8.11 9.87 22.57
CA ASN A 123 9.33 9.42 23.24
C ASN A 123 10.21 10.58 23.78
N ASN A 124 9.56 11.56 24.40
CA ASN A 124 10.16 12.79 24.95
C ASN A 124 10.76 13.78 23.92
N ARG A 125 10.48 13.60 22.63
CA ARG A 125 10.86 14.52 21.57
C ARG A 125 9.63 15.26 21.07
N LEU A 126 9.70 16.59 20.95
CA LEU A 126 8.63 17.38 20.36
C LEU A 126 8.52 17.04 18.88
N GLU A 127 7.38 16.47 18.47
CA GLU A 127 7.14 16.11 17.07
C GLU A 127 6.28 17.15 16.36
N THR A 128 5.24 17.66 17.01
CA THR A 128 4.38 18.67 16.39
C THR A 128 3.77 19.65 17.39
N ARG A 129 3.41 20.82 16.85
CA ARG A 129 2.55 21.81 17.48
C ARG A 129 1.24 21.90 16.71
N ILE A 130 0.13 21.84 17.44
CA ILE A 130 -1.23 21.99 16.92
C ILE A 130 -1.77 23.35 17.37
N ASP A 131 -2.06 24.21 16.40
CA ASP A 131 -2.55 25.58 16.57
C ASP A 131 -3.48 26.04 15.41
N ASP A 132 -3.98 27.28 15.45
CA ASP A 132 -4.86 27.92 14.46
C ASP A 132 -4.02 28.56 13.33
N ASP A 133 -3.52 27.74 12.40
CA ASP A 133 -2.70 28.18 11.26
C ASP A 133 -1.49 29.05 11.68
N GLY A 134 -0.68 28.54 12.60
CA GLY A 134 0.52 29.19 13.14
C GLY A 134 0.23 30.20 14.25
N HIS A 135 -0.99 30.25 14.78
CA HIS A 135 -1.40 31.15 15.86
C HIS A 135 -2.19 30.37 16.94
N PRO A 136 -2.03 30.68 18.24
CA PRO A 136 -2.86 30.05 19.27
C PRO A 136 -4.35 30.41 19.14
N TRP A 137 -5.23 29.48 19.50
CA TRP A 137 -6.68 29.71 19.57
C TRP A 137 -7.05 30.62 20.72
N ARG A 138 -7.89 31.63 20.45
CA ARG A 138 -8.47 32.48 21.50
C ARG A 138 -9.64 31.78 22.19
N ALA A 139 -9.37 31.14 23.32
CA ALA A 139 -10.33 30.38 24.09
C ALA A 139 -10.93 31.19 25.24
N THR A 140 -12.25 31.34 25.28
CA THR A 140 -12.97 31.92 26.42
C THR A 140 -13.13 30.88 27.52
N ILE A 141 -12.94 31.28 28.77
CA ILE A 141 -13.08 30.38 29.92
C ILE A 141 -14.47 29.72 29.96
N ALA A 142 -14.50 28.44 30.29
CA ALA A 142 -15.67 27.54 30.33
C ALA A 142 -16.40 27.34 28.99
N GLN A 143 -15.76 27.69 27.86
CA GLN A 143 -16.28 27.42 26.52
C GLN A 143 -15.51 26.27 25.86
N LEU A 144 -16.24 25.40 25.14
CA LEU A 144 -15.66 24.31 24.36
C LEU A 144 -15.48 24.72 22.90
N TYR A 145 -14.39 24.24 22.30
CA TYR A 145 -13.98 24.51 20.94
C TYR A 145 -13.72 23.20 20.19
N THR A 146 -13.91 23.20 18.88
CA THR A 146 -13.61 22.06 18.00
C THR A 146 -12.32 22.35 17.24
N ILE A 147 -11.39 21.39 17.22
CA ILE A 147 -10.08 21.51 16.58
C ILE A 147 -10.03 20.64 15.30
N ASN A 148 -10.53 19.40 15.36
CA ASN A 148 -10.46 18.42 14.27
C ASN A 148 -9.05 18.33 13.62
N SER A 149 -8.00 18.37 14.44
CA SER A 149 -6.62 18.22 13.96
C SER A 149 -6.18 16.77 14.04
N ILE A 150 -5.42 16.36 13.04
CA ILE A 150 -4.86 15.01 12.92
C ILE A 150 -3.34 15.15 12.84
N PHE A 151 -2.64 14.36 13.63
CA PHE A 151 -1.20 14.16 13.55
C PHE A 151 -0.93 12.66 13.36
N VAL A 152 -0.04 12.33 12.43
CA VAL A 152 0.36 10.94 12.14
C VAL A 152 1.85 10.82 12.41
N TYR A 153 2.23 9.78 13.17
CA TYR A 153 3.61 9.49 13.52
C TYR A 153 3.97 8.06 13.11
N ASN A 154 5.04 7.90 12.34
CA ASN A 154 5.58 6.59 11.99
C ASN A 154 6.16 5.92 13.22
N ILE A 155 5.72 4.71 13.54
CA ILE A 155 6.31 3.91 14.60
C ILE A 155 7.57 3.26 14.01
N ASP A 156 8.67 3.27 14.75
CA ASP A 156 9.84 2.49 14.36
C ASP A 156 9.48 1.00 14.45
N ASP A 157 9.88 0.20 13.46
CA ASP A 157 9.41 -1.18 13.30
C ASP A 157 9.83 -2.09 14.46
N ASP A 158 10.86 -1.72 15.23
CA ASP A 158 11.30 -2.42 16.44
C ASP A 158 10.71 -1.90 17.76
N GLN A 159 9.78 -0.95 17.71
CA GLN A 159 9.22 -0.26 18.87
C GLN A 159 7.78 -0.65 19.22
N GLN A 160 7.59 -1.61 20.14
CA GLN A 160 6.24 -2.07 20.53
C GLN A 160 5.47 -0.96 21.26
N TYR A 161 6.16 -0.24 22.14
CA TYR A 161 5.55 0.76 23.01
C TYR A 161 6.02 2.15 22.62
N THR A 162 5.07 3.04 22.37
CA THR A 162 5.33 4.45 22.06
C THR A 162 4.78 5.32 23.17
N ASN A 163 5.64 6.15 23.78
CA ASN A 163 5.20 7.12 24.79
C ASN A 163 4.75 8.40 24.09
N ILE A 164 3.52 8.82 24.34
CA ILE A 164 2.91 10.03 23.82
C ILE A 164 2.65 10.95 25.00
N THR A 165 3.15 12.18 24.92
CA THR A 165 2.80 13.24 25.88
C THR A 165 2.12 14.37 25.13
N ILE A 166 0.94 14.77 25.59
CA ILE A 166 0.21 15.93 25.07
C ILE A 166 0.24 17.01 26.13
N VAL A 167 0.66 18.22 25.74
CA VAL A 167 0.70 19.38 26.63
C VAL A 167 -0.16 20.49 26.06
N MET A 168 -1.09 21.00 26.88
CA MET A 168 -1.91 22.15 26.56
C MET A 168 -1.28 23.41 27.15
N TRP A 169 -1.13 24.45 26.33
CA TRP A 169 -0.43 25.67 26.72
C TRP A 169 -1.32 26.91 26.59
N ASP A 170 -1.12 27.87 27.47
CA ASP A 170 -1.53 29.27 27.29
C ASP A 170 -0.34 30.11 26.80
N ALA A 171 -0.49 30.80 25.68
CA ALA A 171 0.57 31.56 25.05
C ALA A 171 0.60 33.02 25.53
N ASP A 172 1.44 33.30 26.52
CA ASP A 172 1.60 34.66 27.01
C ASP A 172 2.71 35.42 26.27
N TRP A 173 2.35 36.27 25.31
CA TRP A 173 3.32 37.23 24.77
C TRP A 173 3.30 38.55 25.58
N PRO A 174 4.40 38.99 26.23
CA PRO A 174 5.80 38.55 26.11
C PRO A 174 6.33 37.75 27.31
N LEU A 175 5.45 37.10 28.08
CA LEU A 175 5.83 36.32 29.27
C LEU A 175 6.18 34.87 28.87
N ARG A 176 6.32 34.00 29.87
CA ARG A 176 6.48 32.56 29.61
C ARG A 176 5.09 31.98 29.45
N ASN A 177 4.95 31.08 28.50
CA ASN A 177 3.74 30.29 28.36
C ASN A 177 3.50 29.48 29.64
N ASP A 178 2.24 29.43 30.06
CA ASP A 178 1.80 28.66 31.20
C ASP A 178 1.16 27.34 30.73
N MET A 179 1.46 26.25 31.44
CA MET A 179 0.83 24.96 31.15
C MET A 179 -0.57 24.94 31.74
N ILE A 180 -1.53 24.54 30.92
CA ILE A 180 -2.91 24.29 31.30
C ILE A 180 -3.00 22.81 31.68
N ASP A 181 -3.55 22.56 32.86
CA ASP A 181 -3.66 21.22 33.42
C ASP A 181 -4.74 20.42 32.70
N ILE A 182 -4.35 19.33 32.04
CA ILE A 182 -5.28 18.39 31.41
C ILE A 182 -5.17 16.99 32.02
N ASP A 183 -4.35 16.80 33.05
CA ASP A 183 -4.08 15.49 33.66
C ASP A 183 -5.11 15.20 34.76
N GLY A 184 -5.82 14.07 34.66
CA GLY A 184 -6.79 13.63 35.67
C GLY A 184 -6.17 13.01 36.93
N HIS A 185 -4.85 12.82 36.98
CA HIS A 185 -4.15 12.13 38.06
C HIS A 185 -3.07 13.01 38.73
N ASP A 186 -3.17 13.13 40.06
CA ASP A 186 -2.55 14.19 40.84
C ASP A 186 -1.02 14.32 40.69
N GLY A 187 -0.59 15.45 40.10
CA GLY A 187 0.76 16.01 40.25
C GLY A 187 1.49 16.45 38.97
N THR A 188 0.96 16.19 37.78
CA THR A 188 1.47 16.75 36.50
C THR A 188 0.38 17.58 35.82
N LYS A 189 0.75 18.37 34.79
CA LYS A 189 -0.21 19.09 33.93
C LYS A 189 -0.27 18.47 32.53
N GLU A 190 0.41 17.35 32.34
CA GLU A 190 0.70 16.76 31.04
C GLU A 190 -0.11 15.47 30.91
N LEU A 191 -0.74 15.24 29.76
CA LEU A 191 -1.41 13.98 29.50
C LEU A 191 -0.39 12.95 29.00
N HIS A 192 -0.19 11.86 29.75
CA HIS A 192 0.72 10.78 29.40
C HIS A 192 -0.01 9.52 28.93
N ILE A 193 0.41 9.02 27.77
CA ILE A 193 -0.17 7.86 27.11
C ILE A 193 0.94 6.91 26.69
N VAL A 194 0.74 5.62 26.90
CA VAL A 194 1.58 4.54 26.39
C VAL A 194 0.75 3.75 25.39
N PHE A 195 1.12 3.84 24.12
CA PHE A 195 0.50 3.13 23.02
C PHE A 195 1.22 1.81 22.74
N ASP A 196 0.48 0.72 22.58
CA ASP A 196 0.98 -0.62 22.26
C ASP A 196 0.65 -0.97 20.80
N ALA A 197 1.66 -0.87 19.93
CA ALA A 197 1.55 -1.12 18.50
C ALA A 197 1.15 -2.56 18.17
N LEU A 198 1.44 -3.53 19.05
CA LEU A 198 1.10 -4.93 18.83
C LEU A 198 -0.41 -5.18 18.98
N THR A 199 -1.06 -4.49 19.90
CA THR A 199 -2.49 -4.65 20.18
C THR A 199 -3.36 -3.56 19.57
N GLY A 200 -2.75 -2.45 19.13
CA GLY A 200 -3.45 -1.25 18.70
C GLY A 200 -4.23 -0.57 19.82
N THR A 201 -3.87 -0.87 21.08
CA THR A 201 -4.51 -0.30 22.26
C THR A 201 -3.54 0.61 23.00
N TRP A 202 -4.06 1.43 23.91
CA TRP A 202 -3.24 2.35 24.69
C TRP A 202 -3.72 2.43 26.13
N THR A 203 -2.81 2.82 27.01
CA THR A 203 -3.04 3.04 28.44
C THR A 203 -2.50 4.42 28.81
N GLY A 204 -2.91 5.00 29.93
CA GLY A 204 -2.48 6.34 30.31
C GLY A 204 -3.35 6.92 31.40
N ASP A 205 -3.22 8.23 31.60
CA ASP A 205 -3.90 8.94 32.68
C ASP A 205 -5.42 8.91 32.51
N ASP A 206 -5.92 8.98 31.27
CA ASP A 206 -7.35 8.83 30.94
C ASP A 206 -7.54 7.80 29.83
N THR A 207 -8.36 6.76 30.00
CA THR A 207 -8.48 5.63 29.03
C THR A 207 -9.71 5.67 28.14
N ASP A 208 -10.47 6.77 28.16
CA ASP A 208 -11.73 6.91 27.43
C ASP A 208 -11.71 8.02 26.36
N GLY A 209 -10.52 8.56 26.05
CA GLY A 209 -10.34 9.62 25.06
C GLY A 209 -10.78 11.00 25.54
N HIS A 210 -10.90 11.18 26.86
CA HIS A 210 -11.29 12.44 27.49
C HIS A 210 -10.39 12.73 28.68
N ALA A 211 -9.51 13.72 28.53
CA ALA A 211 -8.66 14.21 29.60
C ALA A 211 -9.32 15.39 30.32
N ASP A 212 -9.32 15.37 31.65
CA ASP A 212 -10.03 16.34 32.50
C ASP A 212 -9.22 16.71 33.73
N GLY A 213 -8.48 17.83 33.64
CA GLY A 213 -7.64 18.33 34.74
C GLY A 213 -8.41 18.68 36.02
N ARG A 214 -9.76 18.77 35.98
CA ARG A 214 -10.58 19.07 37.17
C ARG A 214 -10.71 17.88 38.12
N ASP A 215 -10.39 16.67 37.66
CA ASP A 215 -10.62 15.43 38.41
C ASP A 215 -9.46 15.05 39.34
N ASP A 216 -8.34 15.78 39.29
CA ASP A 216 -7.14 15.58 40.10
C ASP A 216 -7.32 15.94 41.60
N GLY A 217 -8.41 16.66 41.93
CA GLY A 217 -8.78 17.03 43.29
C GLY A 217 -8.00 18.21 43.88
N VAL A 218 -7.15 18.87 43.10
CA VAL A 218 -6.57 20.16 43.45
C VAL A 218 -7.62 21.25 43.14
N ARG A 219 -7.56 22.39 43.84
CA ARG A 219 -8.45 23.56 43.61
C ARG A 219 -7.71 24.86 43.85
N SER A 220 -6.41 24.84 43.61
CA SER A 220 -5.53 25.95 44.01
C SER A 220 -5.62 27.09 43.00
N ALA A 221 -5.13 28.29 43.34
CA ALA A 221 -5.20 29.43 42.43
C ALA A 221 -4.21 29.37 41.24
N GLY A 222 -3.55 28.23 41.01
CA GLY A 222 -2.67 27.95 39.87
C GLY A 222 -2.97 26.59 39.22
N ASP A 223 -4.20 26.13 39.44
CA ASP A 223 -4.83 24.95 38.89
C ASP A 223 -5.57 25.38 37.64
N ASP A 224 -4.82 25.39 36.55
CA ASP A 224 -5.27 25.99 35.31
C ASP A 224 -6.00 24.92 34.53
N ASP A 225 -7.18 24.52 35.03
CA ASP A 225 -7.86 23.33 34.55
C ASP A 225 -8.28 23.48 33.08
N GLY A 226 -7.97 22.46 32.30
CA GLY A 226 -8.35 22.27 30.92
C GLY A 226 -9.01 20.91 30.71
N VAL A 227 -9.63 20.76 29.55
CA VAL A 227 -10.19 19.49 29.09
C VAL A 227 -9.82 19.27 27.63
N LEU A 228 -9.59 18.01 27.25
CA LEU A 228 -9.22 17.62 25.90
C LEU A 228 -9.94 16.33 25.50
N TRP A 229 -10.57 16.33 24.32
CA TRP A 229 -11.08 15.12 23.67
C TRP A 229 -10.15 14.71 22.55
N TYR A 230 -9.69 13.47 22.60
CA TYR A 230 -8.74 12.93 21.65
C TYR A 230 -9.07 11.47 21.31
N ASP A 231 -8.53 11.02 20.19
CA ASP A 231 -8.57 9.62 19.77
C ASP A 231 -7.18 9.23 19.25
N ILE A 232 -6.80 7.98 19.52
CA ILE A 232 -5.50 7.43 19.11
C ILE A 232 -5.76 6.07 18.51
N GLU A 233 -5.40 5.93 17.24
CA GLU A 233 -5.63 4.72 16.47
C GLU A 233 -4.33 4.24 15.80
N LEU A 234 -4.16 2.92 15.76
CA LEU A 234 -3.18 2.28 14.89
C LEU A 234 -3.69 2.40 13.46
N ILE A 235 -2.86 2.94 12.57
CA ILE A 235 -3.14 2.92 11.13
C ILE A 235 -1.98 2.26 10.41
N ASP A 236 -2.31 1.62 9.28
CA ASP A 236 -1.31 1.10 8.37
C ASP A 236 -0.80 2.22 7.48
N VAL A 237 0.52 2.29 7.34
CA VAL A 237 1.16 3.18 6.40
C VAL A 237 0.99 2.59 5.00
N THR A 238 0.42 3.38 4.11
CA THR A 238 0.22 3.01 2.70
C THR A 238 1.27 3.69 1.83
N TYR A 239 1.63 3.08 0.70
CA TYR A 239 2.31 3.82 -0.36
C TYR A 239 1.34 4.84 -0.96
N TYR A 240 1.60 6.14 -0.71
CA TYR A 240 0.86 7.22 -1.36
C TYR A 240 1.51 7.56 -2.70
N LYS A 241 0.92 7.07 -3.80
CA LYS A 241 1.43 7.28 -5.16
C LYS A 241 0.60 8.30 -5.91
N THR A 242 1.25 9.12 -6.72
CA THR A 242 0.56 10.13 -7.55
C THR A 242 1.06 10.06 -8.99
N TYR A 243 0.19 9.57 -9.86
CA TYR A 243 0.44 9.45 -11.28
C TYR A 243 -0.06 10.68 -12.02
N SER A 244 0.56 11.02 -13.13
CA SER A 244 0.18 12.15 -13.98
C SER A 244 0.41 11.84 -15.45
N TRP A 245 -0.60 12.07 -16.28
CA TRP A 245 -0.52 11.81 -17.72
C TRP A 245 -1.27 12.85 -18.53
N THR A 246 -1.11 12.80 -19.85
CA THR A 246 -1.84 13.68 -20.78
C THR A 246 -2.61 12.85 -21.79
N PHE A 247 -3.86 13.22 -22.04
CA PHE A 247 -4.68 12.58 -23.06
C PHE A 247 -5.37 13.65 -23.92
N GLY A 248 -5.06 13.64 -25.22
CA GLY A 248 -5.38 14.76 -26.11
C GLY A 248 -4.67 16.06 -25.68
N PHE A 249 -5.45 17.08 -25.31
CA PHE A 249 -4.94 18.37 -24.84
C PHE A 249 -5.18 18.62 -23.33
N LYS A 250 -5.53 17.56 -22.60
CA LYS A 250 -5.87 17.63 -21.17
C LYS A 250 -4.80 16.89 -20.35
N SER A 251 -4.55 17.40 -19.16
CA SER A 251 -3.71 16.76 -18.14
C SER A 251 -4.60 16.12 -17.08
N PHE A 252 -4.20 14.94 -16.63
CA PHE A 252 -4.89 14.15 -15.62
C PHE A 252 -3.89 13.77 -14.52
N SER A 253 -4.41 13.54 -13.33
CA SER A 253 -3.64 13.01 -12.21
C SER A 253 -4.53 12.10 -11.38
N LEU A 254 -3.93 11.06 -10.81
CA LEU A 254 -4.56 10.08 -9.95
C LEU A 254 -3.64 9.87 -8.75
N SER A 255 -4.17 10.04 -7.55
CA SER A 255 -3.49 9.63 -6.32
C SER A 255 -4.11 8.36 -5.80
N VAL A 256 -3.28 7.39 -5.41
CA VAL A 256 -3.69 6.06 -4.94
C VAL A 256 -3.01 5.81 -3.59
N ASN A 257 -3.78 5.32 -2.62
CA ASN A 257 -3.24 4.77 -1.38
C ASN A 257 -3.13 3.26 -1.56
N ILE A 258 -1.92 2.73 -1.67
CA ILE A 258 -1.68 1.30 -1.87
C ILE A 258 -1.26 0.70 -0.53
N PRO A 259 -2.01 -0.24 0.07
CA PRO A 259 -1.60 -0.90 1.30
C PRO A 259 -0.26 -1.61 1.12
N ARG A 260 0.69 -1.41 2.06
CA ARG A 260 1.98 -2.12 2.03
C ARG A 260 1.81 -3.64 2.04
N GLU A 261 0.80 -4.13 2.78
CA GLU A 261 0.48 -5.55 2.83
C GLU A 261 0.06 -6.14 1.47
N SER A 262 -0.58 -5.35 0.59
CA SER A 262 -0.93 -5.78 -0.77
C SER A 262 0.33 -5.94 -1.62
N TYR A 263 1.25 -4.99 -1.53
CA TYR A 263 2.55 -5.08 -2.22
C TYR A 263 3.36 -6.27 -1.72
N ALA A 264 3.52 -6.39 -0.40
CA ALA A 264 4.21 -7.52 0.24
C ALA A 264 3.57 -8.86 -0.15
N TYR A 265 2.24 -8.97 -0.16
CA TYR A 265 1.54 -10.20 -0.56
C TYR A 265 1.97 -10.68 -1.96
N TYR A 266 2.01 -9.78 -2.95
CA TYR A 266 2.39 -10.15 -4.31
C TYR A 266 3.85 -10.51 -4.43
N ARG A 267 4.74 -9.79 -3.74
CA ARG A 267 6.18 -10.09 -3.67
C ARG A 267 6.44 -11.52 -3.17
N HIS A 268 5.70 -11.94 -2.15
CA HIS A 268 5.84 -13.26 -1.51
C HIS A 268 5.11 -14.40 -2.22
N LEU A 269 4.33 -14.11 -3.26
CA LEU A 269 3.57 -15.15 -3.93
C LEU A 269 4.54 -16.13 -4.60
N LYS A 270 4.46 -17.40 -4.22
CA LYS A 270 5.34 -18.45 -4.78
C LYS A 270 4.89 -18.84 -6.19
N VAL A 271 5.36 -18.08 -7.17
CA VAL A 271 5.15 -18.25 -8.62
C VAL A 271 6.47 -18.18 -9.38
N ASP A 272 6.53 -18.79 -10.57
CA ASP A 272 7.66 -18.58 -11.49
C ASP A 272 7.59 -17.13 -12.00
N ARG A 273 8.57 -16.30 -11.61
CA ARG A 273 8.71 -14.88 -12.00
C ARG A 273 9.20 -14.71 -13.45
N SER A 274 9.44 -15.79 -14.17
CA SER A 274 9.72 -15.78 -15.61
C SER A 274 9.01 -16.94 -16.30
N PRO A 275 7.66 -16.91 -16.27
CA PRO A 275 6.82 -18.03 -16.64
C PRO A 275 6.89 -18.35 -18.13
N GLU A 276 6.87 -19.64 -18.48
CA GLU A 276 6.90 -20.08 -19.88
C GLU A 276 5.52 -20.56 -20.39
N SER A 277 4.63 -21.00 -19.49
CA SER A 277 3.32 -21.51 -19.88
C SER A 277 2.24 -20.43 -19.84
N SER A 278 1.32 -20.46 -20.80
CA SER A 278 0.18 -19.53 -20.84
C SER A 278 -0.65 -19.55 -19.56
N SER A 279 -0.72 -20.69 -18.86
CA SER A 279 -1.43 -20.79 -17.58
C SER A 279 -0.73 -20.08 -16.43
N GLU A 280 0.61 -20.07 -16.41
CA GLU A 280 1.38 -19.36 -15.38
C GLU A 280 1.40 -17.85 -15.68
N ILE A 281 1.60 -17.49 -16.95
CA ILE A 281 1.53 -16.09 -17.43
C ILE A 281 0.19 -15.44 -17.04
N ALA A 282 -0.92 -16.15 -17.24
CA ALA A 282 -2.25 -15.62 -16.93
C ALA A 282 -2.46 -15.32 -15.43
N LEU A 283 -1.68 -15.92 -14.52
CA LEU A 283 -1.82 -15.66 -13.08
C LEU A 283 -1.45 -14.23 -12.70
N PHE A 284 -0.59 -13.57 -13.48
CA PHE A 284 -0.13 -12.21 -13.19
C PHE A 284 -1.21 -11.15 -13.44
N VAL A 285 -2.16 -11.45 -14.32
CA VAL A 285 -3.32 -10.58 -14.57
C VAL A 285 -4.34 -10.77 -13.47
N THR A 286 -4.54 -9.71 -12.67
CA THR A 286 -5.21 -9.74 -11.37
C THR A 286 -6.35 -8.71 -11.31
N PRO A 287 -7.41 -8.87 -12.13
CA PRO A 287 -8.47 -7.87 -12.25
C PRO A 287 -9.37 -7.75 -11.01
N ASP A 288 -9.41 -8.79 -10.18
CA ASP A 288 -10.20 -8.84 -8.95
C ASP A 288 -9.45 -8.29 -7.72
N ASP A 289 -8.21 -7.79 -7.89
CA ASP A 289 -7.46 -7.15 -6.79
C ASP A 289 -8.09 -5.80 -6.40
N GLU A 290 -8.13 -5.50 -5.11
CA GLU A 290 -8.83 -4.31 -4.59
C GLU A 290 -8.20 -3.00 -5.08
N VAL A 291 -6.86 -2.94 -5.16
CA VAL A 291 -6.13 -1.76 -5.63
C VAL A 291 -6.35 -1.60 -7.14
N VAL A 292 -6.27 -2.69 -7.90
CA VAL A 292 -6.55 -2.69 -9.35
C VAL A 292 -7.96 -2.21 -9.64
N MET A 293 -8.97 -2.72 -8.93
CA MET A 293 -10.36 -2.29 -9.08
C MET A 293 -10.54 -0.81 -8.75
N GLU A 294 -9.92 -0.29 -7.67
CA GLU A 294 -10.02 1.12 -7.30
C GLU A 294 -9.42 2.05 -8.39
N VAL A 295 -8.24 1.68 -8.91
CA VAL A 295 -7.59 2.42 -9.99
C VAL A 295 -8.45 2.37 -11.26
N ALA A 296 -8.94 1.18 -11.63
CA ALA A 296 -9.81 0.99 -12.79
C ALA A 296 -11.09 1.85 -12.68
N ASP A 297 -11.82 1.75 -11.56
CA ASP A 297 -13.05 2.52 -11.32
C ASP A 297 -12.83 4.03 -11.38
N THR A 298 -11.68 4.50 -10.87
CA THR A 298 -11.34 5.92 -10.90
C THR A 298 -11.04 6.39 -12.33
N LEU A 299 -10.25 5.61 -13.09
CA LEU A 299 -9.97 5.89 -14.49
C LEU A 299 -11.26 5.87 -15.33
N HIS A 300 -12.15 4.91 -15.08
CA HIS A 300 -13.43 4.82 -15.75
C HIS A 300 -14.32 6.03 -15.44
N SER A 301 -14.39 6.45 -14.17
CA SER A 301 -15.14 7.63 -13.76
C SER A 301 -14.65 8.90 -14.46
N LEU A 302 -13.33 9.08 -14.57
CA LEU A 302 -12.71 10.18 -15.31
C LEU A 302 -13.06 10.13 -16.81
N ALA A 303 -13.00 8.94 -17.42
CA ALA A 303 -13.35 8.75 -18.82
C ALA A 303 -14.84 9.07 -19.09
N GLN A 304 -15.74 8.61 -18.21
CA GLN A 304 -17.18 8.87 -18.29
C GLN A 304 -17.52 10.36 -18.12
N GLU A 305 -16.87 11.07 -17.19
CA GLU A 305 -17.01 12.53 -17.03
C GLU A 305 -16.67 13.26 -18.34
N HIS A 306 -15.72 12.71 -19.10
CA HIS A 306 -15.25 13.25 -20.36
C HIS A 306 -16.03 12.75 -21.58
N GLY A 307 -17.04 11.90 -21.37
CA GLY A 307 -17.88 11.34 -22.43
C GLY A 307 -17.12 10.45 -23.40
N TYR A 308 -16.11 9.72 -22.92
CA TYR A 308 -15.37 8.77 -23.75
C TYR A 308 -16.19 7.50 -23.98
N ASP A 309 -16.14 6.99 -25.21
CA ASP A 309 -16.78 5.74 -25.60
C ASP A 309 -15.85 4.55 -25.31
N TYR A 310 -16.22 3.36 -25.77
CA TYR A 310 -15.49 2.12 -25.50
C TYR A 310 -14.02 2.20 -25.94
N ASP A 311 -13.78 2.56 -27.20
CA ASP A 311 -12.42 2.66 -27.77
C ASP A 311 -11.62 3.77 -27.08
N LYS A 312 -12.23 4.94 -26.89
CA LYS A 312 -11.53 6.08 -26.30
C LYS A 312 -11.25 5.90 -24.80
N THR A 313 -12.06 5.10 -24.11
CA THR A 313 -11.79 4.71 -22.72
C THR A 313 -10.60 3.77 -22.66
N ALA A 314 -10.51 2.79 -23.57
CA ALA A 314 -9.33 1.93 -23.68
C ALA A 314 -8.06 2.75 -23.94
N ASP A 315 -8.07 3.67 -24.92
CA ASP A 315 -6.94 4.55 -25.21
C ASP A 315 -6.58 5.47 -24.02
N PHE A 316 -7.58 5.90 -23.24
CA PHE A 316 -7.36 6.74 -22.06
C PHE A 316 -6.66 5.99 -20.92
N VAL A 317 -7.09 4.76 -20.63
CA VAL A 317 -6.45 3.88 -19.65
C VAL A 317 -5.06 3.47 -20.14
N LEU A 318 -4.92 3.15 -21.44
CA LEU A 318 -3.63 2.84 -22.06
C LEU A 318 -2.65 3.99 -21.86
N ARG A 319 -3.12 5.24 -21.99
CA ARG A 319 -2.29 6.42 -21.79
C ARG A 319 -1.82 6.62 -20.36
N PHE A 320 -2.60 6.20 -19.37
CA PHE A 320 -2.18 6.17 -17.97
C PHE A 320 -1.01 5.18 -17.81
N VAL A 321 -1.13 3.97 -18.33
CA VAL A 321 -0.07 2.95 -18.25
C VAL A 321 1.20 3.38 -19.01
N GLN A 322 1.06 3.91 -20.23
CA GLN A 322 2.17 4.46 -21.03
C GLN A 322 2.91 5.64 -20.38
N SER A 323 2.40 6.18 -19.27
CA SER A 323 3.04 7.28 -18.53
C SER A 323 4.03 6.80 -17.46
N LEU A 324 4.01 5.50 -17.12
CA LEU A 324 4.94 4.90 -16.18
C LEU A 324 6.36 4.84 -16.79
N GLU A 325 7.38 4.84 -15.92
CA GLU A 325 8.77 4.81 -16.37
C GLU A 325 9.12 3.41 -16.90
N TYR A 326 9.66 3.32 -18.11
CA TYR A 326 10.16 2.05 -18.64
C TYR A 326 11.54 1.75 -18.07
N THR A 327 11.69 0.65 -17.30
CA THR A 327 12.98 0.15 -16.84
C THR A 327 13.09 -1.35 -17.09
N TYR A 328 14.27 -1.80 -17.51
CA TYR A 328 14.53 -3.24 -17.65
C TYR A 328 14.74 -3.87 -16.29
N ASP A 329 14.30 -5.11 -16.14
CA ASP A 329 14.41 -5.86 -14.89
C ASP A 329 15.81 -5.97 -14.33
N ASN A 330 16.83 -6.09 -15.19
CA ASN A 330 18.22 -6.18 -14.73
C ASN A 330 18.77 -4.89 -14.07
N TYR A 331 18.03 -3.79 -14.11
CA TYR A 331 18.34 -2.55 -13.39
C TYR A 331 17.60 -2.45 -12.06
N THR A 332 16.49 -3.15 -11.90
CA THR A 332 15.59 -3.08 -10.73
C THR A 332 15.67 -4.33 -9.87
N THR A 333 16.09 -5.46 -10.43
CA THR A 333 16.30 -6.75 -9.78
C THR A 333 17.59 -7.42 -10.32
N PRO A 334 18.21 -8.34 -9.57
CA PRO A 334 19.37 -9.10 -10.03
C PRO A 334 18.98 -10.21 -11.03
N ALA A 335 17.70 -10.54 -11.13
CA ALA A 335 17.18 -11.48 -12.12
C ALA A 335 17.30 -10.90 -13.54
N ASN A 336 17.54 -11.77 -14.52
CA ASN A 336 17.48 -11.35 -15.93
C ASN A 336 16.05 -11.02 -16.39
N GLU A 337 15.04 -11.50 -15.64
CA GLU A 337 13.61 -11.30 -15.86
C GLU A 337 12.87 -11.47 -14.53
N TYR A 338 11.95 -10.57 -14.21
CA TYR A 338 11.13 -10.54 -13.01
C TYR A 338 9.75 -9.94 -13.35
N TRP A 339 8.78 -10.81 -13.61
CA TRP A 339 7.42 -10.38 -13.92
C TRP A 339 6.74 -9.83 -12.66
N ARG A 340 6.27 -8.58 -12.74
CA ARG A 340 5.54 -7.89 -11.67
C ARG A 340 4.04 -8.11 -11.78
N PHE A 341 3.39 -8.27 -10.63
CA PHE A 341 1.95 -8.09 -10.52
C PHE A 341 1.58 -6.60 -10.63
N SER A 342 0.33 -6.32 -10.96
CA SER A 342 -0.15 -4.93 -11.17
C SER A 342 0.08 -4.02 -9.96
N VAL A 343 -0.05 -4.54 -8.73
CA VAL A 343 0.23 -3.78 -7.50
C VAL A 343 1.72 -3.44 -7.37
N GLU A 344 2.61 -4.37 -7.72
CA GLU A 344 4.06 -4.12 -7.73
C GLU A 344 4.41 -3.02 -8.74
N THR A 345 3.92 -3.12 -9.99
CA THR A 345 4.14 -2.08 -11.03
C THR A 345 3.65 -0.70 -10.59
N LEU A 346 2.51 -0.63 -9.88
CA LEU A 346 1.99 0.63 -9.35
C LEU A 346 2.89 1.18 -8.24
N VAL A 347 3.33 0.36 -7.29
CA VAL A 347 4.20 0.80 -6.19
C VAL A 347 5.60 1.19 -6.67
N ASP A 348 6.17 0.42 -7.58
CA ASP A 348 7.53 0.67 -8.11
C ASP A 348 7.55 1.85 -9.11
N GLU A 349 6.38 2.23 -9.63
CA GLU A 349 6.18 3.26 -10.66
C GLU A 349 6.96 2.98 -11.96
N THR A 350 7.34 1.72 -12.17
CA THR A 350 8.16 1.27 -13.28
C THR A 350 7.91 -0.19 -13.65
N GLY A 351 8.44 -0.58 -14.80
CA GLY A 351 8.44 -1.94 -15.34
C GLY A 351 8.81 -1.91 -16.83
N ASP A 352 8.96 -3.07 -17.43
CA ASP A 352 9.15 -3.22 -18.87
C ASP A 352 7.88 -3.73 -19.58
N CYS A 353 8.02 -4.55 -20.61
CA CYS A 353 6.94 -4.78 -21.57
C CYS A 353 5.83 -5.67 -21.00
N GLU A 354 6.20 -6.69 -20.25
CA GLU A 354 5.32 -7.61 -19.56
C GLU A 354 4.60 -6.90 -18.42
N ASP A 355 5.30 -6.15 -17.58
CA ASP A 355 4.76 -5.50 -16.38
C ASP A 355 3.65 -4.50 -16.75
N THR A 356 3.95 -3.63 -17.71
CA THR A 356 3.00 -2.65 -18.20
C THR A 356 1.84 -3.31 -18.95
N SER A 357 2.08 -4.42 -19.65
CA SER A 357 1.03 -5.22 -20.29
C SER A 357 0.12 -5.90 -19.28
N ILE A 358 0.68 -6.46 -18.20
CA ILE A 358 -0.04 -7.08 -17.10
C ILE A 358 -0.92 -6.04 -16.41
N LEU A 359 -0.36 -4.88 -16.05
CA LEU A 359 -1.13 -3.79 -15.44
C LEU A 359 -2.28 -3.34 -16.35
N TYR A 360 -2.02 -3.10 -17.63
CA TYR A 360 -3.06 -2.68 -18.56
C TYR A 360 -4.13 -3.75 -18.73
N ALA A 361 -3.76 -5.03 -18.90
CA ALA A 361 -4.71 -6.13 -19.02
C ALA A 361 -5.58 -6.26 -17.76
N SER A 362 -5.00 -6.21 -16.56
CA SER A 362 -5.74 -6.27 -15.29
C SER A 362 -6.75 -5.15 -15.15
N LEU A 363 -6.35 -3.91 -15.47
CA LEU A 363 -7.26 -2.76 -15.43
C LEU A 363 -8.42 -2.91 -16.43
N MET A 364 -8.14 -3.38 -17.65
CA MET A 364 -9.15 -3.51 -18.68
C MET A 364 -10.15 -4.64 -18.37
N GLU A 365 -9.68 -5.78 -17.87
CA GLU A 365 -10.53 -6.87 -17.37
C GLU A 365 -11.39 -6.41 -16.19
N ALA A 366 -10.83 -5.64 -15.24
CA ALA A 366 -11.58 -5.06 -14.12
C ALA A 366 -12.72 -4.13 -14.60
N LEU A 367 -12.52 -3.45 -15.73
CA LEU A 367 -13.55 -2.63 -16.39
C LEU A 367 -14.56 -3.41 -17.24
N GLY A 368 -14.41 -4.74 -17.31
CA GLY A 368 -15.28 -5.64 -18.08
C GLY A 368 -14.99 -5.67 -19.58
N TYR A 369 -13.79 -5.24 -19.99
CA TYR A 369 -13.28 -5.54 -21.33
C TYR A 369 -12.78 -6.97 -21.38
N ASP A 370 -12.88 -7.63 -22.53
CA ASP A 370 -12.23 -8.92 -22.79
C ASP A 370 -10.85 -8.63 -23.38
N ALA A 371 -9.83 -8.88 -22.57
CA ALA A 371 -8.43 -8.63 -22.84
C ALA A 371 -7.64 -9.95 -22.96
N VAL A 372 -6.56 -9.90 -23.71
CA VAL A 372 -5.57 -10.98 -23.83
C VAL A 372 -4.18 -10.39 -23.78
N LEU A 373 -3.21 -11.15 -23.26
CA LEU A 373 -1.81 -10.82 -23.48
C LEU A 373 -1.38 -11.30 -24.88
N VAL A 374 -0.61 -10.46 -25.56
CA VAL A 374 -0.06 -10.68 -26.90
C VAL A 374 1.45 -10.77 -26.77
N LEU A 375 1.98 -11.99 -26.80
CA LEU A 375 3.41 -12.25 -26.64
C LEU A 375 4.07 -12.42 -27.99
N LEU A 376 4.96 -11.47 -28.31
CA LEU A 376 5.78 -11.41 -29.50
C LEU A 376 7.23 -11.81 -29.16
N PRO A 377 8.08 -12.14 -30.14
CA PRO A 377 9.48 -12.45 -29.87
C PRO A 377 10.20 -11.27 -29.15
N GLY A 378 10.44 -11.43 -27.85
CA GLY A 378 11.10 -10.43 -27.01
C GLY A 378 10.25 -9.18 -26.72
N HIS A 379 8.93 -9.27 -26.81
CA HIS A 379 8.02 -8.16 -26.52
C HIS A 379 6.65 -8.66 -26.02
N ALA A 380 6.06 -7.96 -25.07
CA ALA A 380 4.70 -8.19 -24.60
C ALA A 380 3.83 -6.97 -24.86
N ALA A 381 2.57 -7.22 -25.21
CA ALA A 381 1.54 -6.21 -25.44
C ALA A 381 0.17 -6.76 -25.02
N VAL A 382 -0.88 -5.96 -25.19
CA VAL A 382 -2.25 -6.36 -24.86
C VAL A 382 -3.15 -6.31 -26.09
N GLY A 383 -4.10 -7.22 -26.18
CA GLY A 383 -5.16 -7.23 -27.17
C GLY A 383 -6.51 -6.97 -26.51
N ILE A 384 -7.30 -6.03 -27.02
CA ILE A 384 -8.64 -5.73 -26.52
C ILE A 384 -9.70 -6.18 -27.52
N ALA A 385 -10.68 -6.97 -27.07
CA ALA A 385 -11.74 -7.48 -27.92
C ALA A 385 -12.58 -6.34 -28.54
N GLY A 386 -12.89 -6.48 -29.83
CA GLY A 386 -13.79 -5.57 -30.54
C GLY A 386 -14.28 -6.16 -31.87
N THR A 387 -15.30 -5.53 -32.47
CA THR A 387 -15.88 -5.98 -33.75
C THR A 387 -15.73 -4.99 -34.90
N ASP A 388 -15.57 -3.70 -34.61
CA ASP A 388 -15.69 -2.63 -35.60
C ASP A 388 -14.65 -1.50 -35.42
N HIS A 389 -13.50 -1.81 -34.81
CA HIS A 389 -12.39 -0.87 -34.71
C HIS A 389 -11.48 -0.99 -35.95
N ALA A 390 -10.86 0.12 -36.37
CA ALA A 390 -9.92 0.12 -37.49
C ALA A 390 -8.51 -0.01 -36.95
N GLY A 391 -7.74 -0.97 -37.45
CA GLY A 391 -6.35 -1.13 -37.01
C GLY A 391 -5.88 -2.56 -37.09
N TYR A 392 -4.74 -2.81 -36.46
CA TYR A 392 -4.11 -4.11 -36.35
C TYR A 392 -4.73 -4.91 -35.20
N TYR A 393 -5.00 -6.19 -35.44
CA TYR A 393 -5.59 -7.09 -34.46
C TYR A 393 -5.09 -8.52 -34.69
N TYR A 394 -5.16 -9.33 -33.64
CA TYR A 394 -4.99 -10.78 -33.70
C TYR A 394 -6.35 -11.45 -33.52
N THR A 395 -6.66 -12.46 -34.35
CA THR A 395 -7.88 -13.26 -34.19
C THR A 395 -7.58 -14.48 -33.34
N TYR A 396 -8.28 -14.62 -32.21
CA TYR A 396 -8.17 -15.76 -31.31
C TYR A 396 -9.57 -16.24 -30.94
N ASN A 397 -9.82 -17.55 -31.04
CA ASN A 397 -11.13 -18.18 -30.81
C ASN A 397 -12.33 -17.52 -31.52
N GLY A 398 -12.09 -16.84 -32.64
CA GLY A 398 -13.12 -16.16 -33.44
C GLY A 398 -13.44 -14.74 -32.97
N VAL A 399 -12.71 -14.21 -31.98
CA VAL A 399 -12.76 -12.82 -31.52
C VAL A 399 -11.54 -12.06 -32.07
N ASN A 400 -11.73 -10.80 -32.45
CA ASN A 400 -10.64 -9.94 -32.88
C ASN A 400 -10.17 -9.09 -31.69
N TYR A 401 -8.90 -9.25 -31.33
CA TYR A 401 -8.26 -8.51 -30.26
C TYR A 401 -7.34 -7.44 -30.86
N TYR A 402 -7.72 -6.17 -30.71
CA TYR A 402 -6.99 -5.03 -31.25
C TYR A 402 -5.76 -4.73 -30.40
N TYR A 403 -4.62 -4.58 -31.08
CA TYR A 403 -3.31 -4.44 -30.44
C TYR A 403 -3.20 -3.11 -29.68
N CYS A 404 -2.70 -3.17 -28.45
CA CYS A 404 -2.43 -2.03 -27.58
C CYS A 404 -0.96 -2.09 -27.12
N GLU A 405 -0.17 -1.10 -27.55
CA GLU A 405 1.24 -0.96 -27.15
C GLU A 405 1.34 -0.22 -25.81
N THR A 406 1.83 -0.88 -24.76
CA THR A 406 1.95 -0.30 -23.42
C THR A 406 3.28 0.37 -23.15
N THR A 407 4.35 -0.03 -23.85
CA THR A 407 5.72 0.42 -23.56
C THR A 407 6.04 1.77 -24.20
N GLY A 408 5.50 2.01 -25.39
CA GLY A 408 5.69 3.25 -26.12
C GLY A 408 4.67 4.30 -25.71
N SER A 409 5.08 5.56 -25.68
CA SER A 409 4.12 6.66 -25.56
C SER A 409 3.48 6.96 -26.92
N GLY A 410 2.18 7.28 -26.94
CA GLY A 410 1.55 7.81 -28.16
C GLY A 410 0.58 6.85 -28.84
N TRP A 411 0.75 5.55 -28.64
CA TRP A 411 0.00 4.53 -29.35
C TRP A 411 -1.44 4.47 -28.86
N ASN A 412 -2.35 4.29 -29.80
CA ASN A 412 -3.75 3.98 -29.55
C ASN A 412 -4.02 2.53 -29.91
N MET A 413 -5.16 2.02 -29.45
CA MET A 413 -5.68 0.72 -29.83
C MET A 413 -5.68 0.57 -31.35
N GLY A 414 -5.24 -0.59 -31.83
CA GLY A 414 -5.09 -0.90 -33.24
C GLY A 414 -3.81 -0.36 -33.90
N GLU A 415 -2.96 0.39 -33.22
CA GLU A 415 -1.67 0.84 -33.73
C GLU A 415 -0.53 -0.07 -33.24
N ILE A 416 0.23 -0.64 -34.16
CA ILE A 416 1.35 -1.55 -33.88
C ILE A 416 2.67 -0.99 -34.45
N PRO A 417 3.80 -1.11 -33.73
CA PRO A 417 5.12 -0.81 -34.28
C PRO A 417 5.43 -1.59 -35.56
N ASP A 418 6.15 -0.97 -36.50
CA ASP A 418 6.44 -1.56 -37.81
C ASP A 418 7.18 -2.90 -37.73
N GLU A 419 8.04 -3.06 -36.72
CA GLU A 419 8.83 -4.28 -36.49
C GLU A 419 8.00 -5.51 -36.10
N TYR A 420 6.78 -5.33 -35.58
CA TYR A 420 5.92 -6.43 -35.12
C TYR A 420 4.78 -6.78 -36.09
N LYS A 421 4.57 -6.00 -37.16
CA LYS A 421 3.43 -6.15 -38.11
C LYS A 421 3.32 -7.50 -38.82
N GLU A 422 4.42 -8.25 -38.90
CA GLU A 422 4.45 -9.56 -39.57
C GLU A 422 4.83 -10.70 -38.61
N GLU A 423 5.03 -10.39 -37.34
CA GLU A 423 5.43 -11.37 -36.34
C GLU A 423 4.23 -12.18 -35.84
N SER A 424 4.49 -13.48 -35.61
CA SER A 424 3.49 -14.36 -35.01
C SER A 424 3.45 -14.13 -33.50
N ALA A 425 2.26 -13.87 -32.96
CA ALA A 425 2.04 -13.74 -31.53
C ALA A 425 1.51 -15.03 -30.91
N THR A 426 1.92 -15.30 -29.67
CA THR A 426 1.24 -16.21 -28.76
C THR A 426 0.19 -15.40 -28.00
N ILE A 427 -1.07 -15.85 -28.06
CA ILE A 427 -2.18 -15.19 -27.36
C ILE A 427 -2.46 -15.95 -26.07
N VAL A 428 -2.42 -15.23 -24.95
CA VAL A 428 -2.75 -15.77 -23.62
C VAL A 428 -4.07 -15.16 -23.15
N GLN A 429 -5.06 -16.03 -22.94
CA GLN A 429 -6.33 -15.65 -22.33
C GLN A 429 -6.12 -15.41 -20.84
N VAL A 430 -6.65 -14.30 -20.31
CA VAL A 430 -6.42 -13.86 -18.93
C VAL A 430 -7.70 -13.68 -18.10
N GLY A 431 -8.87 -13.75 -18.73
CA GLY A 431 -10.20 -13.74 -18.10
C GLY A 431 -11.08 -14.92 -18.51
#